data_AF-A0AA42ZQA9-F1
#
_entry.id   AF-A0AA42ZQA9-F1
#
_cell.length_a   1.000
_cell.length_b   1.000
_cell.length_c   1.000
_cell.angle_alpha   90.00
_cell.angle_beta   90.00
_cell.angle_gamma   90.00
#
_symmetry.space_group_name_H-M   'P 1'
#
loop_
_entity.id
_entity.type
_entity.pdbx_description
1 polymer ?
#
loop_
_entity_poly.entity_id
_entity_poly.type
_entity_poly.pdbx_seq_one_letter_code
_entity_poly.pdbx_strand_id
1 'polypeptide(L)'
;MNSQAQRPKRVLLAIAALGLVLAPNGAVALQCHVGTITFHPEGGIKSCEIEANHEFRTPLGATIVCGGGAILTQHPDGSIESCTLAKPYAAKTKVCAAGKRVALDPGGRILGCE
;
A
#
# COMPACT_ATOMS: atom_id res chain seq x y z
N MET A 1 36.31 22.51 -38.15
CA MET A 1 35.01 23.01 -37.63
C MET A 1 34.17 21.82 -37.22
N ASN A 2 33.86 21.76 -35.92
CA ASN A 2 33.08 20.74 -35.23
C ASN A 2 31.59 20.86 -35.60
N SER A 3 30.89 19.75 -35.83
CA SER A 3 29.53 19.53 -35.28
C SER A 3 29.04 18.12 -35.59
N GLN A 4 29.12 17.27 -34.57
CA GLN A 4 28.35 16.04 -34.42
C GLN A 4 26.87 16.42 -34.24
N ALA A 5 26.03 16.17 -35.25
CA ALA A 5 24.58 16.25 -35.14
C ALA A 5 24.04 14.88 -34.72
N GLN A 6 24.18 14.56 -33.43
CA GLN A 6 23.63 13.37 -32.82
C GLN A 6 22.10 13.51 -32.77
N ARG A 7 21.38 12.79 -33.65
CA ARG A 7 19.91 12.65 -33.54
C ARG A 7 19.60 11.69 -32.39
N PRO A 8 19.00 12.12 -31.27
CA PRO A 8 18.54 11.17 -30.28
C PRO A 8 17.34 10.40 -30.86
N LYS A 9 17.50 9.09 -30.98
CA LYS A 9 16.41 8.14 -31.19
C LYS A 9 15.33 8.46 -30.15
N ARG A 10 14.12 8.78 -30.61
CA ARG A 10 12.94 8.89 -29.75
C ARG A 10 12.67 7.51 -29.17
N VAL A 11 13.29 7.22 -28.04
CA VAL A 11 12.87 6.11 -27.17
C VAL A 11 11.53 6.56 -26.63
N LEU A 12 10.47 6.03 -27.22
CA LEU A 12 9.13 6.12 -26.66
C LEU A 12 9.20 5.36 -25.33
N LEU A 13 9.38 6.07 -24.22
CA LEU A 13 9.17 5.50 -22.89
C LEU A 13 7.70 5.08 -22.85
N ALA A 14 7.45 3.79 -23.02
CA ALA A 14 6.18 3.18 -22.65
C ALA A 14 6.10 3.22 -21.13
N ILE A 15 5.64 4.34 -20.59
CA ILE A 15 5.20 4.43 -19.20
C ILE A 15 3.98 3.51 -19.15
N ALA A 16 4.14 2.33 -18.54
CA ALA A 16 3.02 1.48 -18.22
C ALA A 16 2.17 2.23 -17.18
N ALA A 17 1.24 3.06 -17.65
CA ALA A 17 0.19 3.65 -16.84
C ALA A 17 -0.79 2.54 -16.45
N LEU A 18 -0.38 1.68 -15.53
CA LEU A 18 -1.25 0.71 -14.90
C LEU A 18 -2.15 1.51 -13.93
N GLY A 19 -3.33 1.89 -14.42
CA GLY A 19 -4.49 2.22 -13.59
C GLY A 19 -4.47 3.55 -12.87
N LEU A 20 -4.51 4.68 -13.60
CA LEU A 20 -5.22 5.86 -13.09
C LEU A 20 -6.72 5.65 -13.31
N VAL A 21 -7.35 4.81 -12.47
CA VAL A 21 -8.75 5.07 -12.13
C VAL A 21 -8.67 6.22 -11.14
N LEU A 22 -9.00 7.43 -11.61
CA LEU A 22 -9.23 8.59 -10.75
C LEU A 22 -10.32 8.20 -9.75
N ALA A 23 -9.94 7.72 -8.58
CA ALA A 23 -10.85 7.58 -7.47
C ALA A 23 -11.31 9.01 -7.12
N PRO A 24 -12.60 9.36 -7.23
CA PRO A 24 -13.07 10.74 -7.07
C PRO A 24 -13.01 11.26 -5.62
N ASN A 25 -12.25 10.60 -4.74
CA ASN A 25 -12.41 10.71 -3.29
C ASN A 25 -11.07 10.96 -2.56
N GLY A 26 -10.13 11.71 -3.12
CA GLY A 26 -8.90 12.12 -2.40
C GLY A 26 -8.08 10.98 -1.78
N ALA A 27 -8.34 9.73 -2.18
CA ALA A 27 -7.66 8.55 -1.67
C ALA A 27 -6.26 8.54 -2.29
N VAL A 28 -5.24 8.70 -1.45
CA VAL A 28 -3.86 8.57 -1.87
C VAL A 28 -3.68 7.14 -2.40
N ALA A 29 -3.05 6.97 -3.57
CA ALA A 29 -2.77 5.66 -4.11
C ALA A 29 -1.74 4.93 -3.22
N LEU A 30 -1.91 3.63 -3.01
CA LEU A 30 -0.91 2.82 -2.33
C LEU A 30 0.34 2.73 -3.20
N GLN A 31 1.47 3.17 -2.65
CA GLN A 31 2.78 3.10 -3.30
C GLN A 31 3.55 1.92 -2.74
N CYS A 32 3.91 0.98 -3.62
CA CYS A 32 4.65 -0.22 -3.27
C CYS A 32 5.98 -0.24 -4.00
N HIS A 33 7.04 -0.72 -3.35
CA HIS A 33 8.34 -0.91 -3.98
C HIS A 33 8.23 -1.91 -5.14
N VAL A 34 8.71 -1.49 -6.32
CA VAL A 34 8.74 -2.31 -7.52
C VAL A 34 9.50 -3.62 -7.26
N GLY A 35 8.94 -4.74 -7.68
CA GLY A 35 9.53 -6.08 -7.47
C GLY A 35 9.12 -6.76 -6.15
N THR A 36 8.46 -6.06 -5.23
CA THR A 36 7.92 -6.65 -3.98
C THR A 36 6.44 -7.03 -4.09
N ILE A 37 5.76 -6.56 -5.13
CA ILE A 37 4.32 -6.71 -5.30
C ILE A 37 4.00 -8.15 -5.72
N THR A 38 3.13 -8.78 -4.94
CA THR A 38 2.48 -10.04 -5.30
C THR A 38 0.99 -9.79 -5.43
N PHE A 39 0.35 -10.48 -6.38
CA PHE A 39 -1.06 -10.33 -6.66
C PHE A 39 -1.84 -11.59 -6.29
N HIS A 40 -3.09 -11.40 -5.90
CA HIS A 40 -4.05 -12.50 -5.86
C HIS A 40 -4.45 -12.91 -7.29
N PRO A 41 -4.87 -14.18 -7.51
CA PRO A 41 -5.29 -14.67 -8.83
C PRO A 41 -6.38 -13.85 -9.52
N GLU A 42 -7.29 -13.27 -8.74
CA GLU A 42 -8.42 -12.45 -9.20
C GLU A 42 -8.05 -11.01 -9.59
N GLY A 43 -6.80 -10.59 -9.37
CA GLY A 43 -6.36 -9.23 -9.65
C GLY A 43 -6.59 -8.30 -8.46
N GLY A 44 -5.63 -8.28 -7.55
CA GLY A 44 -5.57 -7.38 -6.41
C GLY A 44 -4.22 -7.54 -5.72
N ILE A 45 -3.72 -6.52 -5.01
CA ILE A 45 -2.44 -6.65 -4.29
C ILE A 45 -2.65 -7.61 -3.11
N LYS A 46 -1.88 -8.70 -3.11
CA LYS A 46 -1.79 -9.64 -1.98
C LYS A 46 -0.79 -9.16 -0.96
N SER A 47 0.40 -8.80 -1.41
CA SER A 47 1.46 -8.33 -0.53
C SER A 47 2.40 -7.39 -1.26
N CYS A 48 2.92 -6.38 -0.57
CA CYS A 48 4.01 -5.54 -1.06
C CYS A 48 4.75 -4.86 0.09
N GLU A 49 5.95 -4.35 -0.17
CA GLU A 49 6.62 -3.39 0.72
C GLU A 49 6.14 -1.98 0.41
N ILE A 50 5.61 -1.26 1.40
CA ILE A 50 5.05 0.09 1.20
C ILE A 50 6.19 1.12 1.13
N GLU A 51 6.19 2.05 0.17
CA GLU A 51 7.27 3.04 0.03
C GLU A 51 7.23 4.16 1.09
N ALA A 52 6.03 4.56 1.51
CA ALA A 52 5.81 5.64 2.48
C ALA A 52 4.62 5.32 3.37
N ASN A 53 4.46 6.07 4.48
CA ASN A 53 3.32 5.85 5.36
C ASN A 53 2.01 5.92 4.58
N HIS A 54 1.17 4.89 4.70
CA HIS A 54 -0.09 4.81 3.99
C HIS A 54 -1.27 4.66 4.95
N GLU A 55 -2.33 5.41 4.69
CA GLU A 55 -3.54 5.42 5.50
C GLU A 55 -4.60 4.52 4.86
N PHE A 56 -5.04 3.51 5.59
CA PHE A 56 -6.22 2.72 5.21
C PHE A 56 -7.39 3.10 6.08
N ARG A 57 -8.55 3.30 5.45
CA ARG A 57 -9.79 3.57 6.17
C ARG A 57 -10.53 2.26 6.38
N THR A 58 -10.74 1.89 7.63
CA THR A 58 -11.48 0.69 7.99
C THR A 58 -13.00 0.92 7.86
N PRO A 59 -13.81 -0.14 7.67
CA PRO A 59 -15.27 -0.01 7.64
C PRO A 59 -15.89 0.56 8.93
N LEU A 60 -15.19 0.47 10.06
CA LEU A 60 -15.58 1.10 11.32
C LEU A 60 -15.35 2.64 11.34
N GLY A 61 -14.84 3.21 10.25
CA GLY A 61 -14.54 4.64 10.13
C GLY A 61 -13.20 5.06 10.75
N ALA A 62 -12.46 4.12 11.35
CA ALA A 62 -11.13 4.38 11.91
C ALA A 62 -10.05 4.33 10.82
N THR A 63 -8.99 5.11 10.98
CA THR A 63 -7.81 5.12 10.10
C THR A 63 -6.68 4.31 10.73
N ILE A 64 -6.13 3.36 9.98
CA ILE A 64 -4.86 2.69 10.29
C ILE A 64 -3.77 3.31 9.43
N VAL A 65 -2.59 3.55 10.01
CA VAL A 65 -1.43 4.06 9.29
C VAL A 65 -0.34 3.00 9.28
N CYS A 66 -0.12 2.39 8.12
CA CYS A 66 0.99 1.46 7.89
C CYS A 66 2.27 2.25 7.61
N GLY A 67 3.38 1.82 8.18
CA GLY A 67 4.68 2.46 8.01
C GLY A 67 5.28 2.26 6.62
N GLY A 68 6.00 3.27 6.12
CA GLY A 68 6.93 3.07 4.99
C GLY A 68 8.00 2.03 5.35
N GLY A 69 8.40 1.21 4.38
CA GLY A 69 9.25 0.03 4.53
C GLY A 69 8.55 -1.18 5.15
N ALA A 70 7.28 -1.07 5.56
CA ALA A 70 6.55 -2.22 6.10
C ALA A 70 6.07 -3.16 5.00
N ILE A 71 6.11 -4.47 5.26
CA ILE A 71 5.40 -5.44 4.43
C ILE A 71 3.92 -5.43 4.80
N LEU A 72 3.11 -5.03 3.83
CA LEU A 72 1.66 -5.13 3.87
C LEU A 72 1.25 -6.47 3.26
N THR A 73 0.45 -7.26 3.97
CA THR A 73 -0.18 -8.47 3.44
C THR A 73 -1.68 -8.41 3.71
N GLN A 74 -2.47 -8.62 2.66
CA GLN A 74 -3.93 -8.50 2.68
C GLN A 74 -4.58 -9.73 2.05
N HIS A 75 -5.74 -10.10 2.56
CA HIS A 75 -6.58 -11.13 1.96
C HIS A 75 -7.64 -10.51 1.03
N PRO A 76 -8.22 -11.30 0.11
CA PRO A 76 -9.23 -10.82 -0.84
C PRO A 76 -10.50 -10.28 -0.17
N ASP A 77 -10.79 -10.71 1.05
CA ASP A 77 -11.93 -10.24 1.84
C ASP A 77 -11.71 -8.85 2.47
N GLY A 78 -10.52 -8.25 2.30
CA GLY A 78 -10.15 -6.96 2.86
C GLY A 78 -9.55 -7.02 4.27
N SER A 79 -9.36 -8.22 4.84
CA SER A 79 -8.58 -8.36 6.08
C SER A 79 -7.10 -8.07 5.82
N ILE A 80 -6.45 -7.51 6.84
CA ILE A 80 -5.01 -7.25 6.84
C ILE A 80 -4.36 -8.34 7.69
N GLU A 81 -3.55 -9.19 7.08
CA GLU A 81 -2.78 -10.20 7.78
C GLU A 81 -1.59 -9.56 8.52
N SER A 82 -0.96 -8.57 7.87
CA SER A 82 0.27 -7.97 8.36
C SER A 82 0.42 -6.53 7.88
N CYS A 83 0.69 -5.63 8.81
CA CYS A 83 1.23 -4.30 8.55
C CYS A 83 1.90 -3.76 9.82
N THR A 84 3.12 -3.22 9.70
CA THR A 84 3.77 -2.52 10.81
C THR A 84 3.19 -1.11 10.94
N LEU A 85 2.70 -0.78 12.13
CA LEU A 85 2.02 0.47 12.39
C LEU A 85 2.98 1.67 12.51
N ALA A 86 2.72 2.74 11.79
CA ALA A 86 3.41 4.02 11.97
C ALA A 86 2.89 4.80 13.19
N LYS A 87 1.64 4.57 13.58
CA LYS A 87 0.96 5.21 14.72
C LYS A 87 0.12 4.17 15.46
N PRO A 88 -0.15 4.35 16.77
CA PRO A 88 -1.02 3.44 17.48
C PRO A 88 -2.40 3.35 16.80
N TYR A 89 -2.95 2.15 16.73
CA TYR A 89 -4.27 1.89 16.17
C TYR A 89 -5.19 1.35 17.27
N ALA A 90 -6.36 1.97 17.41
CA ALA A 90 -7.37 1.55 18.37
C ALA A 90 -8.63 1.09 17.64
N ALA A 91 -9.08 -0.12 17.99
CA ALA A 91 -10.34 -0.68 17.51
C ALA A 91 -11.16 -1.14 18.71
N LYS A 92 -12.21 -0.38 19.04
CA LYS A 92 -13.05 -0.58 20.22
C LYS A 92 -12.22 -0.61 21.51
N THR A 93 -12.14 -1.76 22.19
CA THR A 93 -11.45 -1.95 23.46
C THR A 93 -10.00 -2.43 23.32
N LYS A 94 -9.52 -2.66 22.10
CA LYS A 94 -8.14 -3.10 21.82
C LYS A 94 -7.33 -1.95 21.23
N VAL A 95 -6.06 -1.86 21.64
CA VAL A 95 -5.09 -0.90 21.12
C VAL A 95 -3.83 -1.67 20.71
N CYS A 96 -3.33 -1.33 19.53
CA CYS A 96 -2.05 -1.78 18.99
C CYS A 96 -1.09 -0.60 19.02
N ALA A 97 0.10 -0.76 19.63
CA ALA A 97 1.07 0.32 19.71
C ALA A 97 1.72 0.59 18.33
N ALA A 98 2.31 1.78 18.17
CA ALA A 98 3.17 2.06 17.01
C ALA A 98 4.37 1.11 16.98
N GLY A 99 4.88 0.82 15.79
CA GLY A 99 5.97 -0.11 15.54
C GLY A 99 5.57 -1.59 15.65
N LYS A 100 4.34 -1.89 16.02
CA LYS A 100 3.81 -3.26 16.09
C LYS A 100 3.22 -3.70 14.76
N ARG A 101 3.38 -4.98 14.45
CA ARG A 101 2.70 -5.64 13.34
C ARG A 101 1.28 -5.95 13.78
N VAL A 102 0.31 -5.49 13.01
CA VAL A 102 -1.11 -5.71 13.30
C VAL A 102 -1.74 -6.65 12.29
N ALA A 103 -2.65 -7.50 12.79
CA ALA A 103 -3.60 -8.26 11.99
C ALA A 103 -5.02 -7.75 12.27
N LEU A 104 -5.80 -7.48 11.22
CA LEU A 104 -7.17 -6.97 11.28
C LEU A 104 -8.13 -7.89 10.54
N ASP A 105 -9.35 -8.05 11.06
CA ASP A 105 -10.45 -8.65 10.31
C ASP A 105 -10.96 -7.72 9.19
N PRO A 106 -11.83 -8.17 8.28
CA PRO A 106 -12.38 -7.33 7.20
C PRO A 106 -13.15 -6.10 7.70
N GLY A 107 -13.63 -6.13 8.94
CA GLY A 107 -14.29 -4.99 9.58
C GLY A 107 -13.31 -4.00 10.22
N GLY A 108 -12.01 -4.28 10.23
CA GLY A 108 -10.99 -3.46 10.89
C GLY A 108 -10.82 -3.73 12.38
N ARG A 109 -11.32 -4.84 12.93
CA ARG A 109 -11.06 -5.19 14.34
C ARG A 109 -9.70 -5.86 14.49
N ILE A 110 -9.02 -5.58 15.60
CA ILE A 110 -7.72 -6.18 15.92
C ILE A 110 -7.87 -7.67 16.26
N LEU A 111 -7.26 -8.51 15.40
CA LEU A 111 -7.07 -9.95 15.61
C LEU A 111 -5.79 -10.22 16.43
N GLY A 112 -4.69 -9.52 16.12
CA GLY A 112 -3.40 -9.68 16.79
C GLY A 112 -2.51 -8.44 16.67
N CYS A 113 -1.55 -8.31 17.59
CA CYS A 113 -0.55 -7.24 17.67
C CYS A 113 0.76 -7.79 18.24
N GLU A 114 1.86 -7.69 17.48
CA GLU A 114 3.17 -8.24 17.87
C GLU A 114 4.34 -7.30 17.58
#